data_AF-A0A0Q5ZM65-F1
#
_entry.id   AF-A0A0Q5ZM65-F1
#
_cell.length_a   1.000
_cell.length_b   1.000
_cell.length_c   1.000
_cell.angle_alpha   90.00
_cell.angle_beta   90.00
_cell.angle_gamma   90.00
#
_symmetry.space_group_name_H-M   'P 1'
#
loop_
_entity.id
_entity.type
_entity.pdbx_description
1 polymer ?
#
loop_
_entity_poly.entity_id
_entity_poly.type
_entity_poly.pdbx_seq_one_letter_code
_entity_poly.pdbx_strand_id
1 'polypeptide(L)'
;MMVVIAAMPNLATAQTKGSNGGPVVKSQGHPIEFVRKGTDIVFYVGDDDGSPLSTKDMRGRATVQDGGKTITVPLAPASPNLMKGTLQTELSPKAIVVFSASLHGHSLTARYTVD
;
A
#
# COMPACT_ATOMS: atom_id res chain seq x y z
N MET A 1 -14.57 -25.93 34.37
CA MET A 1 -14.97 -25.21 33.15
C MET A 1 -13.71 -24.82 32.40
N MET A 2 -13.30 -25.60 31.39
CA MET A 2 -12.08 -25.33 30.60
C MET A 2 -12.39 -24.26 29.55
N VAL A 3 -11.63 -23.17 29.55
CA VAL A 3 -11.66 -22.15 28.49
C VAL A 3 -10.77 -22.64 27.36
N VAL A 4 -11.37 -23.01 26.23
CA VAL A 4 -10.65 -23.28 24.99
C VAL A 4 -10.42 -21.94 24.30
N ILE A 5 -9.18 -21.48 24.29
CA ILE A 5 -8.76 -20.34 23.48
C ILE A 5 -8.59 -20.86 22.06
N ALA A 6 -9.59 -20.67 21.22
CA ALA A 6 -9.48 -20.95 19.79
C ALA A 6 -8.54 -19.90 19.16
N ALA A 7 -7.33 -20.33 18.81
CA ALA A 7 -6.44 -19.55 17.94
C ALA A 7 -7.12 -19.45 16.57
N MET A 8 -7.65 -18.27 16.24
CA MET A 8 -8.18 -18.03 14.90
C MET A 8 -7.01 -17.98 13.92
N PRO A 9 -7.00 -18.81 12.86
CA PRO A 9 -5.99 -18.70 11.83
C PRO A 9 -6.16 -17.34 11.14
N ASN A 10 -5.11 -16.52 11.21
CA ASN A 10 -5.04 -15.28 10.47
C ASN A 10 -4.97 -15.67 8.98
N LEU A 11 -6.09 -15.54 8.27
CA LEU A 11 -6.13 -15.69 6.81
C LEU A 11 -5.21 -14.62 6.22
N ALA A 12 -3.96 -14.99 5.99
CA ALA A 12 -3.06 -14.21 5.16
C ALA A 12 -3.70 -14.15 3.77
N THR A 13 -4.33 -13.02 3.46
CA THR A 13 -4.76 -12.72 2.10
C THR A 13 -3.50 -12.72 1.25
N ALA A 14 -3.32 -13.76 0.43
CA ALA A 14 -2.23 -13.83 -0.52
C ALA A 14 -2.30 -12.56 -1.38
N GLN A 15 -1.29 -11.70 -1.28
CA GLN A 15 -1.22 -10.49 -2.08
C GLN A 15 -1.13 -10.93 -3.54
N THR A 16 -2.15 -10.64 -4.32
CA THR A 16 -2.14 -10.94 -5.75
C THR A 16 -1.12 -10.03 -6.44
N LYS A 17 -0.39 -10.57 -7.41
CA LYS A 17 0.55 -9.78 -8.21
C LYS A 17 -0.24 -8.92 -9.20
N GLY A 18 -0.04 -7.61 -9.15
CA GLY A 18 -0.69 -6.66 -10.05
C GLY A 18 -0.01 -6.58 -11.41
N SER A 19 -0.58 -5.77 -12.29
CA SER A 19 -0.13 -5.59 -13.68
C SER A 19 1.28 -5.02 -13.80
N ASN A 20 1.77 -4.33 -12.76
CA ASN A 20 3.13 -3.79 -12.71
C ASN A 20 4.09 -4.69 -11.92
N GLY A 21 3.65 -5.88 -11.54
CA GLY A 21 4.44 -6.89 -10.85
C GLY A 21 4.56 -6.70 -9.33
N GLY A 22 3.87 -5.74 -8.74
CA GLY A 22 3.84 -5.50 -7.31
C GLY A 22 2.74 -6.28 -6.57
N PRO A 23 2.81 -6.41 -5.24
CA PRO A 23 1.69 -6.91 -4.45
C PRO A 23 0.49 -5.93 -4.50
N VAL A 24 -0.72 -6.50 -4.54
CA VAL A 24 -1.98 -5.75 -4.52
C VAL A 24 -2.71 -6.00 -3.21
N VAL A 25 -3.26 -4.93 -2.64
CA VAL A 25 -4.17 -4.96 -1.49
C VAL A 25 -5.43 -4.19 -1.86
N LYS A 26 -6.61 -4.75 -1.60
CA LYS A 26 -7.88 -4.06 -1.78
C LYS A 26 -8.25 -3.25 -0.53
N SER A 27 -8.67 -2.01 -0.72
CA SER A 27 -9.14 -1.10 0.33
C SER A 27 -10.42 -0.42 -0.12
N GLN A 28 -11.54 -0.64 0.59
CA GLN A 28 -12.85 -0.08 0.23
C GLN A 28 -13.26 -0.36 -1.23
N GLY A 29 -12.97 -1.57 -1.75
CA GLY A 29 -13.23 -1.95 -3.16
C GLY A 29 -12.07 -1.63 -4.11
N HIS A 30 -11.30 -0.59 -3.82
CA HIS A 30 -10.19 -0.14 -4.68
C HIS A 30 -8.95 -1.03 -4.54
N PRO A 31 -8.47 -1.71 -5.60
CA PRO A 31 -7.18 -2.37 -5.60
C PRO A 31 -6.04 -1.33 -5.60
N ILE A 32 -5.07 -1.53 -4.73
CA ILE A 32 -3.89 -0.68 -4.60
C ILE A 32 -2.66 -1.57 -4.79
N GLU A 33 -1.93 -1.37 -5.89
CA GLU A 33 -0.69 -2.08 -6.19
C GLU A 33 0.51 -1.29 -5.69
N PHE A 34 1.42 -1.94 -4.97
CA PHE A 34 2.67 -1.31 -4.51
C PHE A 34 3.87 -1.79 -5.32
N VAL A 35 4.63 -0.85 -5.91
CA VAL A 35 5.83 -1.11 -6.70
C VAL A 35 7.00 -0.31 -6.17
N ARG A 36 8.17 -0.96 -6.11
CA ARG A 36 9.45 -0.36 -5.73
C ARG A 36 10.31 -0.15 -6.98
N LYS A 37 10.96 1.01 -7.09
CA LYS A 37 11.90 1.35 -8.18
C LYS A 37 13.11 2.06 -7.57
N GLY A 38 14.10 1.30 -7.10
CA GLY A 38 15.20 1.84 -6.29
C GLY A 38 14.65 2.51 -5.02
N THR A 39 14.92 3.79 -4.85
CA THR A 39 14.39 4.59 -3.72
C THR A 39 12.98 5.13 -3.93
N ASP A 40 12.41 4.99 -5.14
CA ASP A 40 11.05 5.40 -5.42
C ASP A 40 10.05 4.32 -4.98
N ILE A 41 9.00 4.76 -4.29
CA ILE A 41 7.81 3.97 -3.97
C ILE A 41 6.62 4.48 -4.78
N VAL A 42 5.93 3.56 -5.43
CA VAL A 42 4.81 3.87 -6.32
C VAL A 42 3.60 3.04 -5.91
N PHE A 43 2.46 3.69 -5.78
CA PHE A 43 1.17 3.05 -5.59
C PHE A 43 0.30 3.30 -6.81
N TYR A 44 -0.17 2.24 -7.48
CA TYR A 44 -1.19 2.34 -8.51
C TYR A 44 -2.55 2.10 -7.88
N VAL A 45 -3.49 3.00 -8.10
CA VAL A 45 -4.84 2.93 -7.55
C VAL A 45 -5.81 2.53 -8.67
N GLY A 46 -6.64 1.53 -8.42
CA GLY A 46 -7.70 1.12 -9.35
C GLY A 46 -9.09 1.35 -8.79
N ASP A 47 -10.08 1.30 -9.68
CA ASP A 47 -11.49 1.22 -9.33
C ASP A 47 -11.88 -0.24 -9.03
N ASP A 48 -13.10 -0.47 -8.54
CA ASP A 48 -13.58 -1.80 -8.12
C ASP A 48 -13.53 -2.84 -9.25
N ASP A 49 -13.70 -2.39 -10.50
CA ASP A 49 -13.60 -3.19 -11.72
C ASP A 49 -12.15 -3.43 -12.20
N GLY A 50 -11.16 -2.86 -11.50
CA GLY A 50 -9.74 -2.96 -11.83
C GLY A 50 -9.24 -1.94 -12.86
N SER A 51 -10.10 -1.04 -13.35
CA SER A 51 -9.68 0.06 -14.22
C SER A 51 -8.86 1.11 -13.45
N PRO A 52 -8.04 1.94 -14.12
CA PRO A 52 -7.26 2.99 -13.45
C PRO A 52 -8.16 4.06 -12.80
N LEU A 53 -7.99 4.29 -11.49
CA LEU A 53 -8.68 5.36 -10.77
C LEU A 53 -7.84 6.64 -10.77
N SER A 54 -8.42 7.76 -11.20
CA SER A 54 -7.70 9.05 -11.23
C SER A 54 -7.21 9.46 -9.83
N THR A 55 -5.91 9.70 -9.70
CA THR A 55 -5.31 10.17 -8.42
C THR A 55 -5.16 11.68 -8.34
N LYS A 56 -5.56 12.44 -9.36
CA LYS A 56 -5.30 13.89 -9.49
C LYS A 56 -5.65 14.70 -8.23
N ASP A 57 -6.79 14.39 -7.60
CA ASP A 57 -7.30 15.10 -6.42
C ASP A 57 -7.02 14.36 -5.10
N MET A 58 -6.27 13.25 -5.16
CA MET A 58 -5.88 12.49 -3.97
C MET A 58 -4.73 13.18 -3.24
N ARG A 59 -4.78 13.07 -1.91
CA ARG A 59 -3.68 13.44 -1.02
C ARG A 59 -3.34 12.24 -0.17
N GLY A 60 -2.05 11.97 0.02
CA GLY A 60 -1.64 10.79 0.76
C GLY A 60 -0.19 10.80 1.22
N ARG A 61 0.14 9.77 1.97
CA ARG A 61 1.47 9.50 2.51
C ARG A 61 1.70 7.99 2.59
N ALA A 62 2.97 7.59 2.62
CA ALA A 62 3.37 6.26 3.02
C ALA A 62 4.06 6.33 4.40
N THR A 63 3.63 5.50 5.34
CA THR A 63 4.37 5.27 6.59
C THR A 63 5.24 4.03 6.38
N VAL A 64 6.55 4.18 6.52
CA VAL A 64 7.52 3.12 6.30
C VAL A 64 8.17 2.75 7.62
N GLN A 65 8.16 1.47 7.96
CA GLN A 65 8.93 0.90 9.06
C GLN A 65 10.03 0.02 8.48
N ASP A 66 11.28 0.43 8.67
CA ASP A 66 12.45 -0.26 8.13
C ASP A 66 13.60 -0.22 9.14
N GLY A 67 14.19 -1.37 9.44
CA GLY A 67 15.30 -1.49 10.39
C GLY A 67 15.01 -0.89 11.78
N GLY A 68 13.76 -0.97 12.26
CA GLY A 68 13.32 -0.38 13.53
C GLY A 68 13.07 1.12 13.50
N LYS A 69 13.27 1.79 12.36
CA LYS A 69 12.96 3.21 12.16
C LYS A 69 11.59 3.35 11.51
N THR A 70 10.84 4.37 11.91
CA THR A 70 9.58 4.76 11.27
C THR A 70 9.72 6.13 10.63
N ILE A 71 9.40 6.22 9.34
CA ILE A 71 9.37 7.49 8.61
C ILE A 71 8.02 7.67 7.90
N THR A 72 7.66 8.92 7.62
CA THR A 72 6.50 9.26 6.79
C THR A 72 7.00 9.91 5.51
N VAL A 73 6.59 9.36 4.37
CA VAL A 73 6.93 9.86 3.03
C VAL A 73 5.67 10.51 2.44
N PRO A 74 5.69 11.81 2.11
CA PRO A 74 4.58 12.42 1.38
C PRO A 74 4.47 11.80 -0.01
N LEU A 75 3.24 11.57 -0.48
CA LEU A 75 2.99 11.04 -1.82
C LEU A 75 2.41 12.13 -2.70
N ALA A 76 2.99 12.31 -3.88
CA ALA A 76 2.47 13.18 -4.92
C ALA A 76 1.64 12.36 -5.93
N PRO A 77 0.45 12.84 -6.33
CA PRO A 77 -0.29 12.21 -7.40
C PRO A 77 0.43 12.38 -8.75
N ALA A 78 0.39 11.36 -9.59
CA ALA A 78 0.87 11.39 -10.96
C ALA A 78 -0.14 10.68 -11.88
N SER A 79 -0.37 11.27 -13.05
CA SER A 79 -1.36 10.76 -13.99
C SER A 79 -0.93 9.41 -14.60
N PRO A 80 -1.89 8.51 -14.89
CA PRO A 80 -3.33 8.66 -14.62
C PRO A 80 -3.72 8.29 -13.18
N ASN A 81 -3.07 7.30 -12.56
CA ASN A 81 -3.56 6.66 -11.34
C ASN A 81 -2.47 6.34 -10.29
N LEU A 82 -1.40 7.14 -10.26
CA LEU A 82 -0.24 6.88 -9.41
C LEU A 82 -0.23 7.82 -8.20
N MET A 83 0.28 7.30 -7.08
CA MET A 83 0.76 8.09 -5.95
C MET A 83 2.24 7.73 -5.73
N LYS A 84 3.15 8.69 -5.88
CA LYS A 84 4.60 8.47 -5.84
C LYS A 84 5.25 9.17 -4.65
N GLY A 85 6.17 8.48 -4.00
CA GLY A 85 7.08 9.05 -3.00
C GLY A 85 8.51 8.60 -3.24
N THR A 86 9.47 9.30 -2.62
CA THR A 86 10.90 8.98 -2.72
C THR A 86 11.49 8.84 -1.32
N LEU A 87 12.23 7.77 -1.12
CA LEU A 87 12.96 7.45 0.12
C LEU A 87 14.40 7.97 0.04
N GLN A 88 15.06 8.06 1.20
CA GLN A 88 16.50 8.37 1.24
C GLN A 88 17.36 7.14 0.88
N THR A 89 16.85 5.94 1.14
CA THR A 89 17.50 4.65 0.88
C THR A 89 16.47 3.66 0.33
N GLU A 90 16.94 2.62 -0.33
CA GLU A 90 16.06 1.51 -0.74
C GLU A 90 15.47 0.81 0.49
N LEU A 91 14.31 0.19 0.32
CA LEU A 91 13.65 -0.57 1.38
C LEU A 91 14.39 -1.88 1.62
N SER A 92 14.69 -2.16 2.89
CA SER A 92 15.23 -3.46 3.27
C SER A 92 14.17 -4.57 3.15
N PRO A 93 14.59 -5.84 2.99
CA PRO A 93 13.71 -6.98 3.16
C PRO A 93 12.95 -6.90 4.49
N LYS A 94 11.68 -7.27 4.48
CA LYS A 94 10.73 -7.23 5.60
C LYS A 94 10.34 -5.82 6.09
N ALA A 95 10.74 -4.76 5.39
CA ALA A 95 10.20 -3.43 5.66
C ALA A 95 8.67 -3.43 5.52
N ILE A 96 7.98 -2.71 6.40
CA ILE A 96 6.53 -2.53 6.34
C ILE A 96 6.24 -1.18 5.71
N VAL A 97 5.36 -1.18 4.71
CA VAL A 97 4.89 0.05 4.05
C VAL A 97 3.39 0.14 4.21
N VAL A 98 2.91 1.26 4.77
CA VAL A 98 1.49 1.56 4.91
C VAL A 98 1.15 2.76 4.04
N PHE A 99 0.41 2.52 2.96
CA PHE A 99 -0.21 3.56 2.17
C PHE A 99 -1.42 4.13 2.91
N SER A 100 -1.55 5.45 2.94
CA SER A 100 -2.73 6.15 3.46
C SER A 100 -3.03 7.35 2.55
N ALA A 101 -4.21 7.36 1.93
CA ALA A 101 -4.67 8.48 1.12
C ALA A 101 -6.15 8.78 1.36
N SER A 102 -6.58 9.99 1.02
CA SER A 102 -8.00 10.34 0.97
C SER A 102 -8.48 10.50 -0.47
N LEU A 103 -9.66 9.96 -0.74
CA LEU A 103 -10.42 10.09 -1.98
C LEU A 103 -11.84 10.54 -1.62
N HIS A 104 -12.22 11.74 -2.05
CA HIS A 104 -13.55 12.33 -1.80
C HIS A 104 -14.01 12.27 -0.33
N GLY A 105 -13.08 12.43 0.62
CA GLY A 105 -13.38 12.37 2.06
C GLY A 105 -13.37 10.96 2.66
N HIS A 106 -13.26 9.91 1.86
CA HIS A 106 -13.00 8.55 2.33
C HIS A 106 -11.49 8.29 2.44
N SER A 107 -11.08 7.48 3.42
CA SER A 107 -9.69 7.08 3.58
C SER A 107 -9.44 5.71 2.95
N LEU A 108 -8.40 5.62 2.14
CA LEU A 108 -7.87 4.37 1.59
C LEU A 108 -6.60 4.03 2.35
N THR A 109 -6.51 2.79 2.85
CA THR A 109 -5.32 2.27 3.55
C THR A 109 -4.95 0.89 3.04
N ALA A 110 -3.67 0.70 2.76
CA ALA A 110 -3.12 -0.59 2.36
C ALA A 110 -1.78 -0.84 3.05
N ARG A 111 -1.54 -2.07 3.50
CA ARG A 111 -0.31 -2.49 4.18
C ARG A 111 0.42 -3.55 3.37
N TYR A 112 1.72 -3.36 3.21
CA TYR A 112 2.61 -4.27 2.50
C TYR A 112 3.78 -4.66 3.40
N THR A 113 4.27 -5.89 3.21
CA THR A 113 5.55 -6.34 3.72
C THR A 113 6.45 -6.55 2.52
N VAL A 114 7.66 -6.00 2.57
CA VAL A 114 8.66 -6.21 1.54
C VAL A 114 9.24 -7.61 1.64
N ASP A 115 9.24 -8.37 0.54
CA ASP A 115 9.95 -9.65 0.43
C ASP A 115 11.47 -9.47 0.37
#